data_AF-A0A9D4BTD6-F1
#
_entry.id   AF-A0A9D4BTD6-F1
#
_cell.length_a   1.000
_cell.length_b   1.000
_cell.length_c   1.000
_cell.angle_alpha   90.00
_cell.angle_beta   90.00
_cell.angle_gamma   90.00
#
_symmetry.space_group_name_H-M   'P 1'
#
loop_
_entity.id
_entity.type
_entity.pdbx_description
1 polymer ?
#
loop_
_entity_poly.entity_id
_entity_poly.type
_entity_poly.pdbx_seq_one_letter_code
_entity_poly.pdbx_strand_id
1 'polypeptide(L)'
;MAENTSHCPGDIANVSQSTASTAAIDQRADSAADAVKKCLLSVKVSRYDASEVERQMQGELFDKWQENCEVVKNTMIRFSNINEYLDHLQEAYEGIDEQTRKKMNGVLFSEGTWEYKMMEWKFNKGETSNARYGMIAFGRSPDGQFVDCMYVMYRMDFKIAPKKIVNNEEHSLLWGLITWTTSSEKNEERSLGLRTIEQLKNFFRCKAMEGFRDNGVIETINYVKSIEDAANDDIIKS
;
A
#
# COMPACT_ATOMS: atom_id res chain seq x y z
N MET A 1 -12.10 10.73 81.16
CA MET A 1 -10.74 11.10 80.69
C MET A 1 -10.06 9.85 80.15
N ALA A 2 -9.53 9.74 78.95
CA ALA A 2 -9.74 10.35 77.63
C ALA A 2 -8.94 9.41 76.69
N GLU A 3 -9.58 8.92 75.63
CA GLU A 3 -8.96 8.08 74.60
C GLU A 3 -7.90 8.86 73.82
N ASN A 4 -6.84 8.18 73.36
CA ASN A 4 -5.98 8.73 72.32
C ASN A 4 -5.50 7.62 71.38
N THR A 5 -6.22 7.47 70.27
CA THR A 5 -5.81 6.68 69.10
C THR A 5 -5.05 7.60 68.13
N SER A 6 -3.76 7.32 67.92
CA SER A 6 -2.97 7.91 66.84
C SER A 6 -3.20 7.12 65.56
N HIS A 7 -3.81 7.76 64.57
CA HIS A 7 -4.00 7.24 63.21
C HIS A 7 -3.05 8.00 62.29
N CYS A 8 -2.11 7.30 61.65
CA CYS A 8 -1.30 7.86 60.57
C CYS A 8 -2.15 7.88 59.28
N PRO A 9 -2.28 9.00 58.56
CA PRO A 9 -2.88 8.99 57.23
C PRO A 9 -1.86 8.44 56.23
N GLY A 10 -2.12 7.24 55.74
CA GLY A 10 -1.41 6.67 54.60
C GLY A 10 -1.80 7.36 53.29
N ASP A 11 -0.82 7.49 52.41
CA ASP A 11 -0.88 8.10 51.08
C ASP A 11 -2.05 7.62 50.20
N ILE A 12 -2.99 8.51 49.90
CA ILE A 12 -4.02 8.33 48.86
C ILE A 12 -3.90 9.43 47.80
N ALA A 13 -2.70 9.67 47.27
CA ALA A 13 -2.47 10.72 46.28
C ALA A 13 -1.98 10.22 44.89
N ASN A 14 -1.71 8.93 44.71
CA ASN A 14 -0.96 8.48 43.51
C ASN A 14 -1.73 7.64 42.49
N VAL A 15 -3.01 7.29 42.74
CA VAL A 15 -3.80 6.46 41.80
C VAL A 15 -4.48 7.33 40.72
N SER A 16 -4.88 8.55 41.04
CA SER A 16 -5.64 9.42 40.13
C SER A 16 -4.77 10.10 39.05
N GLN A 17 -3.48 10.34 39.33
CA GLN A 17 -2.55 10.90 38.33
C GLN A 17 -2.10 9.85 37.30
N SER A 18 -1.94 8.58 37.74
CA SER A 18 -1.58 7.48 36.85
C SER A 18 -2.66 7.18 35.82
N THR A 19 -3.92 7.12 36.22
CA THR A 19 -5.05 6.80 35.31
C THR A 19 -5.37 7.94 34.35
N ALA A 20 -5.29 9.20 34.81
CA ALA A 20 -5.44 10.38 33.95
C ALA A 20 -4.30 10.49 32.92
N SER A 21 -3.07 10.15 33.30
CA SER A 21 -1.93 10.12 32.38
C SER A 21 -2.06 9.02 31.32
N THR A 22 -2.53 7.82 31.71
CA THR A 22 -2.76 6.72 30.76
C THR A 22 -3.89 7.04 29.79
N ALA A 23 -5.04 7.52 30.29
CA ALA A 23 -6.16 7.90 29.43
C ALA A 23 -5.82 9.04 28.45
N ALA A 24 -4.98 9.98 28.87
CA ALA A 24 -4.49 11.06 28.00
C ALA A 24 -3.47 10.59 26.96
N ILE A 25 -2.72 9.52 27.23
CA ILE A 25 -1.83 8.87 26.25
C ILE A 25 -2.66 8.05 25.27
N ASP A 26 -3.64 7.29 25.75
CA ASP A 26 -4.54 6.48 24.93
C ASP A 26 -5.32 7.36 23.94
N GLN A 27 -5.89 8.49 24.40
CA GLN A 27 -6.55 9.45 23.51
C GLN A 27 -5.63 10.03 22.42
N ARG A 28 -4.33 10.22 22.72
CA ARG A 28 -3.38 10.75 21.74
C ARG A 28 -3.00 9.68 20.72
N ALA A 29 -2.79 8.45 21.17
CA ALA A 29 -2.56 7.31 20.28
C ALA A 29 -3.76 7.12 19.33
N ASP A 30 -4.98 7.16 19.87
CA ASP A 30 -6.21 7.07 19.08
C ASP A 30 -6.28 8.17 18.01
N SER A 31 -5.90 9.40 18.35
CA SER A 31 -5.93 10.52 17.40
C SER A 31 -4.91 10.40 16.26
N ALA A 32 -3.72 9.85 16.51
CA ALA A 32 -2.72 9.61 15.47
C ALA A 32 -3.14 8.45 14.56
N ALA A 33 -3.68 7.38 15.13
CA ALA A 33 -4.26 6.27 14.39
C ALA A 33 -5.43 6.72 13.50
N ASP A 34 -6.30 7.60 14.01
CA ASP A 34 -7.43 8.15 13.24
C ASP A 34 -6.96 9.03 12.08
N ALA A 35 -5.88 9.79 12.25
CA ALA A 35 -5.26 10.53 11.15
C ALA A 35 -4.74 9.58 10.06
N VAL A 36 -4.16 8.43 10.41
CA VAL A 36 -3.78 7.40 9.43
C VAL A 36 -5.01 6.83 8.72
N LYS A 37 -6.08 6.49 9.44
CA LYS A 37 -7.32 5.97 8.84
C LYS A 37 -7.90 6.97 7.84
N LYS A 38 -7.99 8.24 8.23
CA LYS A 38 -8.45 9.33 7.37
C LYS A 38 -7.60 9.45 6.10
N CYS A 39 -6.28 9.32 6.24
CA CYS A 39 -5.35 9.31 5.13
C CYS A 39 -5.66 8.17 4.15
N LEU A 40 -5.75 6.94 4.65
CA LEU A 40 -6.02 5.75 3.84
C LEU A 40 -7.41 5.79 3.20
N LEU A 41 -8.44 6.28 3.90
CA LEU A 41 -9.79 6.45 3.35
C LEU A 41 -9.87 7.50 2.23
N SER A 42 -8.88 8.39 2.13
CA SER A 42 -8.77 9.32 1.01
C SER A 42 -8.28 8.65 -0.29
N VAL A 43 -7.71 7.44 -0.19
CA VAL A 43 -7.23 6.68 -1.36
C VAL A 43 -8.41 6.06 -2.09
N LYS A 44 -8.60 6.49 -3.35
CA LYS A 44 -9.61 5.93 -4.25
C LYS A 44 -9.00 4.82 -5.11
N VAL A 45 -9.73 3.72 -5.25
CA VAL A 45 -9.37 2.58 -6.12
C VAL A 45 -10.60 2.05 -6.85
N SER A 46 -10.42 1.51 -8.05
CA SER A 46 -11.49 0.85 -8.81
C SER A 46 -11.42 -0.66 -8.62
N ARG A 47 -12.39 -1.25 -7.91
CA ARG A 47 -12.50 -2.72 -7.77
C ARG A 47 -12.80 -3.38 -9.12
N TYR A 48 -13.61 -2.73 -9.95
CA TYR A 48 -13.98 -3.24 -11.26
C TYR A 48 -12.75 -3.41 -12.15
N ASP A 49 -11.92 -2.36 -12.28
CA ASP A 49 -10.72 -2.44 -13.12
C ASP A 49 -9.67 -3.38 -12.54
N ALA A 50 -9.56 -3.47 -11.21
CA ALA A 50 -8.69 -4.47 -10.56
C ALA A 50 -9.14 -5.90 -10.89
N SER A 51 -10.45 -6.16 -10.90
CA SER A 51 -11.00 -7.48 -11.24
C SER A 51 -10.78 -7.83 -12.72
N GLU A 52 -10.83 -6.84 -13.62
CA GLU A 52 -10.48 -7.06 -15.03
C GLU A 52 -9.02 -7.42 -15.23
N VAL A 53 -8.10 -6.80 -14.48
CA VAL A 53 -6.69 -7.23 -14.47
C VAL A 53 -6.60 -8.67 -14.01
N GLU A 54 -7.20 -9.01 -12.86
CA GLU A 54 -7.16 -10.37 -12.33
C GLU A 54 -7.70 -11.40 -13.34
N ARG A 55 -8.79 -11.10 -14.05
CA ARG A 55 -9.31 -11.93 -15.14
C ARG A 55 -8.30 -12.09 -16.28
N GLN A 56 -7.67 -10.99 -16.71
CA GLN A 56 -6.61 -11.04 -17.73
C GLN A 56 -5.40 -11.84 -17.22
N MET A 57 -5.09 -11.79 -15.92
CA MET A 57 -4.00 -12.57 -15.34
C MET A 57 -4.28 -14.06 -15.37
N GLN A 58 -5.51 -14.47 -15.03
CA GLN A 58 -5.92 -15.86 -14.93
C GLN A 58 -6.02 -16.59 -16.27
N GLY A 59 -6.05 -15.87 -17.41
CA GLY A 59 -6.29 -16.50 -18.71
C GLY A 59 -5.55 -15.92 -19.93
N GLU A 60 -4.86 -14.79 -19.84
CA GLU A 60 -4.36 -14.08 -21.03
C GLU A 60 -2.93 -13.56 -20.91
N LEU A 61 -2.57 -12.95 -19.77
CA LEU A 61 -1.35 -12.16 -19.62
C LEU A 61 -0.25 -12.84 -18.82
N PHE A 62 -0.56 -13.77 -17.90
CA PHE A 62 0.46 -14.40 -17.05
C PHE A 62 0.32 -15.92 -16.99
N ASP A 63 1.45 -16.64 -17.13
CA ASP A 63 1.47 -18.11 -17.10
C ASP A 63 1.30 -18.67 -15.67
N LYS A 64 1.86 -17.95 -14.69
CA LYS A 64 1.84 -18.24 -13.25
C LYS A 64 1.94 -16.93 -12.50
N TRP A 65 1.29 -16.82 -11.35
CA TRP A 65 1.53 -15.75 -10.40
C TRP A 65 1.43 -16.22 -8.95
N GLN A 66 2.15 -15.53 -8.07
CA GLN A 66 2.10 -15.69 -6.62
C GLN A 66 2.01 -14.31 -5.97
N GLU A 67 1.10 -14.17 -5.01
CA GLU A 67 0.83 -12.92 -4.29
C GLU A 67 1.23 -13.06 -2.82
N ASN A 68 1.80 -11.99 -2.26
CA ASN A 68 1.98 -11.84 -0.82
C ASN A 68 1.67 -10.40 -0.42
N CYS A 69 1.03 -10.20 0.73
CA CYS A 69 0.73 -8.88 1.27
C CYS A 69 1.15 -8.83 2.73
N GLU A 70 2.12 -7.97 3.03
CA GLU A 70 2.66 -7.76 4.36
C GLU A 70 2.19 -6.41 4.89
N VAL A 71 1.64 -6.36 6.09
CA VAL A 71 1.19 -5.12 6.74
C VAL A 71 1.87 -4.98 8.08
N VAL A 72 2.39 -3.79 8.35
CA VAL A 72 3.05 -3.45 9.62
C VAL A 72 2.38 -2.23 10.23
N LYS A 73 2.12 -2.30 11.54
CA LYS A 73 1.56 -1.22 12.34
C LYS A 73 2.58 -0.80 13.39
N ASN A 74 3.03 0.44 13.32
CA ASN A 74 3.92 1.04 14.31
C ASN A 74 3.25 2.27 14.91
N THR A 75 2.92 2.21 16.20
CA THR A 75 2.15 3.25 16.89
C THR A 75 3.00 3.95 17.94
N MET A 76 2.63 5.19 18.30
CA MET A 76 3.27 5.99 19.33
C MET A 76 4.77 6.23 19.10
N ILE A 77 5.19 6.37 17.83
CA ILE A 77 6.57 6.73 17.50
C ILE A 77 6.78 8.18 17.96
N ARG A 78 7.71 8.41 18.89
CA ARG A 78 8.05 9.78 19.30
C ARG A 78 8.55 10.56 18.08
N PHE A 79 7.99 11.73 17.83
CA PHE A 79 8.38 12.57 16.69
C PHE A 79 9.87 12.92 16.73
N SER A 80 10.45 13.07 17.93
CA SER A 80 11.90 13.26 18.10
C SER A 80 12.77 12.14 17.52
N ASN A 81 12.21 10.92 17.43
CA ASN A 81 12.90 9.72 16.97
C ASN A 81 12.50 9.34 15.53
N ILE A 82 11.68 10.16 14.86
CA ILE A 82 11.12 9.79 13.55
C ILE A 82 12.23 9.57 12.51
N ASN A 83 13.33 10.33 12.58
CA ASN A 83 14.43 10.16 11.62
C ASN A 83 15.10 8.79 11.74
N GLU A 84 15.40 8.36 12.97
CA GLU A 84 15.96 7.03 13.25
C GLU A 84 14.99 5.92 12.84
N TYR A 85 13.69 6.11 13.10
CA TYR A 85 12.65 5.18 12.65
C TYR A 85 12.62 5.06 11.11
N LEU A 86 12.71 6.18 10.38
CA LEU A 86 12.75 6.16 8.91
C LEU A 86 14.02 5.48 8.38
N ASP A 87 15.16 5.64 9.05
CA ASP A 87 16.40 4.93 8.70
C ASP A 87 16.25 3.42 8.92
N HIS A 88 15.64 3.02 10.04
CA HIS A 88 15.31 1.61 10.28
C HIS A 88 14.37 1.04 9.22
N LEU A 89 13.37 1.81 8.75
CA LEU A 89 12.50 1.37 7.66
C LEU A 89 13.28 1.08 6.37
N GLN A 90 14.25 1.94 6.04
CA GLN A 90 15.11 1.77 4.86
C GLN A 90 15.94 0.47 4.96
N GLU A 91 16.46 0.16 6.14
CA GLU A 91 17.28 -1.03 6.37
C GLU A 91 16.44 -2.31 6.42
N ALA A 92 15.25 -2.26 7.02
CA ALA A 92 14.44 -3.43 7.31
C ALA A 92 13.55 -3.87 6.14
N TYR A 93 13.06 -2.94 5.31
CA TYR A 93 12.03 -3.24 4.32
C TYR A 93 12.50 -3.12 2.88
N GLU A 94 12.14 -4.12 2.08
CA GLU A 94 12.47 -4.15 0.65
C GLU A 94 11.80 -3.01 -0.12
N GLY A 95 12.53 -2.41 -1.06
CA GLY A 95 12.00 -1.37 -1.95
C GLY A 95 12.05 0.05 -1.38
N ILE A 96 12.43 0.25 -0.12
CA ILE A 96 12.75 1.58 0.42
C ILE A 96 14.23 1.87 0.13
N ASP A 97 14.51 2.35 -1.08
CA ASP A 97 15.86 2.78 -1.47
C ASP A 97 16.18 4.20 -0.96
N GLU A 98 17.41 4.67 -1.21
CA GLU A 98 17.84 6.00 -0.78
C GLU A 98 16.94 7.12 -1.34
N GLN A 99 16.41 6.96 -2.56
CA GLN A 99 15.51 7.94 -3.16
C GLN A 99 14.15 7.97 -2.45
N THR A 100 13.59 6.79 -2.16
CA THR A 100 12.32 6.62 -1.45
C THR A 100 12.46 7.15 -0.03
N ARG A 101 13.54 6.80 0.67
CA ARG A 101 13.87 7.34 1.99
C ARG A 101 13.97 8.87 1.99
N LYS A 102 14.61 9.46 0.97
CA LYS A 102 14.68 10.93 0.82
C LYS A 102 13.30 11.56 0.68
N LYS A 103 12.35 10.94 -0.02
CA LYS A 103 10.96 11.41 -0.10
C LYS A 103 10.29 11.41 1.28
N MET A 104 10.61 10.45 2.14
CA MET A 104 10.08 10.39 3.51
C MET A 104 10.48 11.57 4.40
N ASN A 105 11.53 12.31 4.03
CA ASN A 105 11.87 13.55 4.71
C ASN A 105 10.78 14.62 4.62
N GLY A 106 9.79 14.48 3.72
CA GLY A 106 8.60 15.33 3.73
C GLY A 106 7.84 15.30 5.07
N VAL A 107 7.94 14.21 5.84
CA VAL A 107 7.40 14.07 7.21
C VAL A 107 8.11 15.02 8.19
N LEU A 108 9.39 15.28 7.98
CA LEU A 108 10.25 16.14 8.80
C LEU A 108 10.15 17.62 8.42
N PHE A 109 10.19 17.92 7.12
CA PHE A 109 10.43 19.28 6.60
C PHE A 109 9.18 20.03 6.15
N SER A 110 7.98 19.48 6.33
CA SER A 110 6.77 20.23 6.00
C SER A 110 6.59 21.38 6.98
N GLU A 111 6.63 22.61 6.47
CA GLU A 111 6.32 23.82 7.23
C GLU A 111 4.87 23.76 7.72
N GLY A 112 4.67 23.60 9.04
CA GLY A 112 3.35 23.53 9.68
C GLY A 112 2.99 22.17 10.32
N THR A 113 1.91 22.16 11.10
CA THR A 113 1.32 20.94 11.67
C THR A 113 0.53 20.21 10.59
N TRP A 114 1.10 19.15 10.03
CA TRP A 114 0.37 18.22 9.18
C TRP A 114 -0.35 17.17 10.04
N GLU A 115 -1.55 16.77 9.62
CA GLU A 115 -2.35 15.72 10.28
C GLU A 115 -1.92 14.34 9.81
N TYR A 116 -1.79 14.15 8.49
CA TYR A 116 -1.30 12.90 7.91
C TYR A 116 -0.44 13.12 6.65
N LYS A 117 0.36 12.11 6.29
CA LYS A 117 1.12 12.03 5.04
C LYS A 117 1.13 10.61 4.51
N MET A 118 1.06 10.47 3.19
CA MET A 118 1.17 9.18 2.52
C MET A 118 2.25 9.22 1.46
N MET A 119 2.94 8.10 1.29
CA MET A 119 3.83 7.88 0.16
C MET A 119 3.60 6.51 -0.42
N GLU A 120 3.85 6.41 -1.71
CA GLU A 120 3.81 5.17 -2.45
C GLU A 120 5.10 5.01 -3.25
N TRP A 121 5.51 3.76 -3.41
CA TRP A 121 6.63 3.42 -4.27
C TRP A 121 6.37 2.11 -4.98
N LYS A 122 7.05 1.97 -6.11
CA LYS A 122 7.00 0.81 -6.98
C LYS A 122 8.43 0.37 -7.20
N PHE A 123 8.69 -0.92 -7.04
CA PHE A 123 10.02 -1.46 -7.20
C PHE A 123 9.96 -2.77 -7.96
N ASN A 124 10.82 -2.91 -8.98
CA ASN A 124 11.01 -4.13 -9.74
C ASN A 124 12.48 -4.53 -9.57
N LYS A 125 12.72 -5.71 -8.98
CA LYS A 125 14.07 -6.19 -8.68
C LYS A 125 14.52 -7.11 -9.80
N GLY A 126 14.90 -6.55 -10.94
CA GLY A 126 15.42 -7.32 -12.08
C GLY A 126 14.36 -7.75 -13.08
N GLU A 127 14.56 -8.93 -13.70
CA GLU A 127 13.78 -9.43 -14.84
C GLU A 127 12.27 -9.29 -14.62
N THR A 128 11.54 -9.10 -15.72
CA THR A 128 10.15 -8.64 -15.92
C THR A 128 9.04 -9.41 -15.19
N SER A 129 9.39 -10.18 -14.17
CA SER A 129 8.61 -11.20 -13.50
C SER A 129 8.42 -10.97 -11.99
N ASN A 130 8.84 -9.82 -11.46
CA ASN A 130 8.54 -9.42 -10.09
C ASN A 130 8.08 -7.95 -10.03
N ALA A 131 6.97 -7.72 -9.33
CA ALA A 131 6.50 -6.38 -8.99
C ALA A 131 6.32 -6.28 -7.48
N ARG A 132 6.75 -5.15 -6.94
CA ARG A 132 6.56 -4.77 -5.54
C ARG A 132 5.88 -3.41 -5.51
N TYR A 133 4.86 -3.29 -4.68
CA TYR A 133 4.12 -2.07 -4.44
C TYR A 133 4.09 -1.81 -2.94
N GLY A 134 4.66 -0.67 -2.54
CA GLY A 134 4.67 -0.22 -1.15
C GLY A 134 3.78 1.01 -0.97
N MET A 135 3.04 1.04 0.13
CA MET A 135 2.34 2.23 0.61
C MET A 135 2.61 2.41 2.10
N ILE A 136 2.88 3.65 2.50
CA ILE A 136 3.08 4.02 3.89
C ILE A 136 2.24 5.25 4.21
N ALA A 137 1.50 5.20 5.31
CA ALA A 137 0.69 6.29 5.82
C ALA A 137 1.16 6.65 7.23
N PHE A 138 1.41 7.94 7.44
CA PHE A 138 1.78 8.54 8.71
C PHE A 138 0.62 9.40 9.21
N GLY A 139 0.29 9.28 10.48
CA GLY A 139 -0.67 10.13 11.17
C GLY A 139 0.01 10.77 12.37
N ARG A 140 -0.14 12.07 12.55
CA ARG A 140 0.49 12.83 13.62
C ARG A 140 -0.53 13.14 14.71
N SER A 141 -0.13 12.98 15.97
CA SER A 141 -0.97 13.41 17.09
C SER A 141 -1.18 14.94 17.06
N PRO A 142 -2.33 15.46 17.54
CA PRO A 142 -2.60 16.91 17.57
C PRO A 142 -1.58 17.73 18.35
N ASP A 143 -0.95 17.15 19.37
CA ASP A 143 0.12 17.79 20.15
C ASP A 143 1.49 17.72 19.45
N GLY A 144 1.57 17.04 18.30
CA GLY A 144 2.75 16.89 17.48
C GLY A 144 3.85 16.00 18.06
N GLN A 145 3.62 15.35 19.21
CA GLN A 145 4.62 14.56 19.94
C GLN A 145 4.79 13.14 19.39
N PHE A 146 3.74 12.58 18.80
CA PHE A 146 3.71 11.19 18.35
C PHE A 146 3.29 11.09 16.88
N VAL A 147 3.76 10.03 16.25
CA VAL A 147 3.38 9.63 14.91
C VAL A 147 3.04 8.14 14.93
N ASP A 148 1.93 7.81 14.30
CA ASP A 148 1.59 6.44 13.94
C ASP A 148 1.94 6.22 12.47
N CYS A 149 2.41 5.02 12.15
CA CYS A 149 2.84 4.62 10.83
C CYS A 149 2.23 3.26 10.47
N MET A 150 1.47 3.23 9.39
CA MET A 150 0.92 2.00 8.82
C MET A 150 1.56 1.77 7.46
N TYR A 151 2.14 0.59 7.29
CA TYR A 151 2.88 0.20 6.10
C TYR A 151 2.25 -1.05 5.49
N VAL A 152 2.20 -1.10 4.16
CA VAL A 152 1.87 -2.29 3.40
C VAL A 152 2.85 -2.51 2.26
N MET A 153 3.24 -3.77 2.09
CA MET A 153 4.00 -4.26 0.95
C MET A 153 3.23 -5.36 0.26
N TYR A 154 2.72 -5.05 -0.92
CA TYR A 154 2.16 -6.05 -1.82
C TYR A 154 3.21 -6.51 -2.82
N ARG A 155 3.38 -7.83 -2.92
CA ARG A 155 4.35 -8.50 -3.77
C ARG A 155 3.60 -9.39 -4.74
N MET A 156 3.97 -9.30 -6.01
CA MET A 156 3.46 -10.18 -7.06
C MET A 156 4.63 -10.66 -7.90
N ASP A 157 4.84 -11.96 -7.89
CA ASP A 157 5.75 -12.61 -8.83
C ASP A 157 4.91 -13.21 -9.94
N PHE A 158 5.22 -12.91 -11.19
CA PHE A 158 4.43 -13.31 -12.36
C PHE A 158 5.33 -13.59 -13.55
N LYS A 159 4.85 -14.32 -14.56
CA LYS A 159 5.56 -14.44 -15.84
C LYS A 159 4.65 -14.01 -16.97
N ILE A 160 5.04 -12.99 -17.74
CA ILE A 160 4.25 -12.53 -18.88
C ILE A 160 4.16 -13.64 -19.92
N ALA A 161 2.93 -14.03 -20.26
CA ALA A 161 2.65 -15.00 -21.31
C ALA A 161 3.08 -14.41 -22.67
N PRO A 162 3.86 -15.15 -23.49
CA PRO A 162 4.28 -14.67 -24.79
C PRO A 162 3.07 -14.43 -25.70
N LYS A 163 3.21 -13.50 -26.64
CA LYS A 163 2.21 -13.31 -27.69
C LYS A 163 2.37 -14.42 -28.72
N LYS A 164 1.40 -15.32 -28.77
CA LYS A 164 1.29 -16.34 -29.81
C LYS A 164 0.78 -15.71 -31.11
N ILE A 165 1.59 -15.74 -32.16
CA ILE A 165 1.22 -15.34 -33.52
C ILE A 165 1.10 -16.61 -34.34
N VAL A 166 -0.11 -16.88 -34.85
CA VAL A 166 -0.39 -18.00 -35.73
C VAL A 166 -0.56 -17.44 -37.13
N ASN A 167 0.37 -17.79 -38.03
CA ASN A 167 0.26 -17.46 -39.45
C ASN A 167 -0.24 -18.69 -40.18
N ASN A 168 -1.39 -18.57 -40.84
CA ASN A 168 -1.94 -19.60 -41.71
C ASN A 168 -1.68 -19.18 -43.16
N GLU A 169 -0.90 -19.97 -43.87
CA GLU A 169 -0.71 -19.82 -45.31
C GLU A 169 -1.53 -20.90 -46.02
N GLU A 170 -2.43 -20.46 -46.89
CA GLU A 170 -3.20 -21.35 -47.76
C GLU A 170 -2.43 -21.59 -49.05
N HIS A 171 -2.24 -22.85 -49.38
CA HIS A 171 -1.58 -23.30 -50.58
C HIS A 171 -2.59 -24.01 -51.48
N SER A 172 -2.39 -23.86 -52.80
CA SER A 172 -3.24 -24.46 -53.82
C SER A 172 -2.40 -24.93 -55.00
N LEU A 173 -2.62 -26.17 -55.44
CA LEU A 173 -2.05 -26.76 -56.65
C LEU A 173 -3.16 -27.21 -57.60
N LEU A 174 -2.80 -27.35 -58.88
CA LEU A 174 -3.67 -27.90 -59.92
C LEU A 174 -5.05 -27.21 -60.00
N TRP A 175 -5.08 -25.89 -60.19
CA TRP A 175 -6.32 -25.11 -60.31
C TRP A 175 -7.27 -25.25 -59.10
N GLY A 176 -6.76 -25.54 -57.90
CA GLY A 176 -7.56 -25.69 -56.68
C GLY A 176 -8.02 -27.10 -56.40
N LEU A 177 -7.58 -28.12 -57.15
CA LEU A 177 -7.89 -29.52 -56.87
C LEU A 177 -7.19 -30.05 -55.61
N ILE A 178 -6.06 -29.47 -55.25
CA ILE A 178 -5.33 -29.81 -54.03
C ILE A 178 -5.09 -28.52 -53.26
N THR A 179 -5.73 -28.39 -52.11
CA THR A 179 -5.52 -27.28 -51.17
C THR A 179 -5.00 -27.82 -49.84
N TRP A 180 -4.09 -27.08 -49.23
CA TRP A 180 -3.65 -27.35 -47.86
C TRP A 180 -3.29 -26.04 -47.17
N THR A 181 -3.40 -26.03 -45.86
CA THR A 181 -3.00 -24.88 -45.03
C THR A 181 -1.76 -25.27 -44.25
N THR A 182 -0.73 -24.45 -44.31
CA THR A 182 0.40 -24.56 -43.38
C THR A 182 0.22 -23.52 -42.27
N SER A 183 0.19 -23.99 -41.03
CA SER A 183 0.24 -23.12 -39.86
C SER A 183 1.68 -23.02 -39.37
N SER A 184 2.17 -21.80 -39.19
CA SER A 184 3.40 -21.52 -38.44
C SER A 184 3.06 -20.78 -37.16
N GLU A 185 3.69 -21.18 -36.07
CA GLU A 185 3.53 -20.58 -34.75
C GLU A 185 4.81 -19.84 -34.38
N LYS A 186 4.69 -18.55 -34.08
CA LYS A 186 5.77 -17.73 -33.56
C LYS A 186 5.36 -17.14 -32.22
N ASN A 187 6.23 -17.30 -31.22
CA ASN A 187 6.07 -16.63 -29.93
C ASN A 187 6.90 -15.35 -29.95
N GLU A 188 6.26 -14.22 -29.69
CA GLU A 188 6.93 -12.92 -29.54
C GLU A 188 6.78 -12.40 -28.12
N GLU A 189 7.77 -11.63 -27.66
CA GLU A 189 7.70 -10.94 -26.37
C GLU A 189 6.55 -9.92 -26.39
N ARG A 190 5.74 -9.93 -25.33
CA ARG A 190 4.56 -9.07 -25.23
C ARG A 190 4.92 -7.80 -24.45
N SER A 191 4.73 -6.65 -25.09
CA SER A 191 4.72 -5.36 -24.39
C SER A 191 3.31 -5.02 -23.91
N LEU A 192 3.21 -4.40 -22.74
CA LEU A 192 1.94 -3.95 -22.16
C LEU A 192 1.63 -2.52 -22.63
N GLY A 193 0.41 -2.28 -23.08
CA GLY A 193 -0.04 -0.93 -23.43
C GLY A 193 -0.22 -0.03 -22.20
N LEU A 194 -0.25 1.29 -22.42
CA LEU A 194 -0.39 2.30 -21.34
C LEU A 194 -1.62 2.05 -20.45
N ARG A 195 -2.77 1.73 -21.05
CA ARG A 195 -4.00 1.41 -20.31
C ARG A 195 -3.83 0.20 -19.40
N THR A 196 -3.18 -0.87 -19.87
CA THR A 196 -2.91 -2.06 -19.05
C THR A 196 -1.97 -1.73 -17.90
N ILE A 197 -0.99 -0.84 -18.11
CA ILE A 197 -0.11 -0.35 -17.04
C ILE A 197 -0.91 0.42 -15.98
N GLU A 198 -1.84 1.28 -16.37
CA GLU A 198 -2.72 2.00 -15.43
C GLU A 198 -3.63 1.05 -14.65
N GLN A 199 -4.19 0.05 -15.33
CA GLN A 199 -4.99 -0.99 -14.70
C GLN A 199 -4.17 -1.80 -13.69
N LEU A 200 -2.95 -2.19 -14.03
CA LEU A 200 -2.03 -2.85 -13.10
C LEU A 200 -1.71 -1.97 -11.89
N LYS A 201 -1.44 -0.68 -12.10
CA LYS A 201 -1.19 0.26 -10.98
C LYS A 201 -2.38 0.33 -10.03
N ASN A 202 -3.60 0.44 -10.55
CA ASN A 202 -4.82 0.40 -9.75
C ASN A 202 -5.01 -0.94 -9.05
N PHE A 203 -4.73 -2.05 -9.72
CA PHE A 203 -4.77 -3.39 -9.13
C PHE A 203 -3.82 -3.51 -7.92
N PHE A 204 -2.57 -3.09 -8.06
CA PHE A 204 -1.59 -3.09 -6.96
C PHE A 204 -2.05 -2.22 -5.78
N ARG A 205 -2.53 -1.00 -6.06
CA ARG A 205 -3.07 -0.10 -5.03
C ARG A 205 -4.30 -0.72 -4.35
N CYS A 206 -5.19 -1.36 -5.10
CA CYS A 206 -6.37 -2.06 -4.56
C CYS A 206 -5.97 -3.19 -3.61
N LYS A 207 -5.03 -4.05 -4.01
CA LYS A 207 -4.54 -5.16 -3.17
C LYS A 207 -3.85 -4.67 -1.89
N ALA A 208 -3.13 -3.55 -1.96
CA ALA A 208 -2.55 -2.90 -0.79
C ALA A 208 -3.62 -2.37 0.19
N MET A 209 -4.67 -1.72 -0.33
CA MET A 209 -5.81 -1.26 0.47
C MET A 209 -6.60 -2.43 1.10
N GLU A 210 -6.73 -3.54 0.37
CA GLU A 210 -7.29 -4.79 0.90
C GLU A 210 -6.41 -5.36 2.01
N GLY A 211 -5.08 -5.34 1.87
CA GLY A 211 -4.15 -5.69 2.93
C GLY A 211 -4.40 -4.89 4.22
N PHE A 212 -4.52 -3.56 4.11
CA PHE A 212 -4.84 -2.72 5.27
C PHE A 212 -6.18 -3.06 5.91
N ARG A 213 -7.22 -3.31 5.10
CA ARG A 213 -8.54 -3.71 5.58
C ARG A 213 -8.49 -5.05 6.32
N ASP A 214 -7.88 -6.05 5.70
CA ASP A 214 -7.87 -7.42 6.20
C ASP A 214 -7.02 -7.55 7.48
N ASN A 215 -6.07 -6.63 7.69
CA ASN A 215 -5.31 -6.50 8.92
C ASN A 215 -5.95 -5.55 9.94
N GLY A 216 -7.16 -5.02 9.70
CA GLY A 216 -7.89 -4.15 10.63
C GLY A 216 -7.21 -2.80 10.86
N VAL A 217 -6.54 -2.23 9.84
CA VAL A 217 -6.09 -0.83 9.86
C VAL A 217 -7.24 0.10 9.47
N ILE A 218 -8.03 -0.31 8.47
CA ILE A 218 -9.24 0.38 8.02
C ILE A 218 -10.39 -0.63 7.95
N GLU A 219 -11.62 -0.15 8.05
CA GLU A 219 -12.81 -1.02 7.97
C GLU A 219 -13.36 -1.11 6.54
N THR A 220 -13.17 -0.05 5.76
CA THR A 220 -13.71 0.09 4.41
C THR A 220 -12.67 0.66 3.46
N ILE A 221 -12.90 0.44 2.16
CA ILE A 221 -12.06 0.95 1.07
C ILE A 221 -12.94 1.86 0.21
N ASN A 222 -12.40 3.02 -0.17
CA ASN A 222 -13.10 3.99 -1.00
C ASN A 222 -13.06 3.55 -2.48
N TYR A 223 -14.05 2.73 -2.86
CA TYR A 223 -14.17 2.23 -4.23
C TYR A 223 -14.87 3.24 -5.15
N VAL A 224 -14.25 3.53 -6.28
CA VAL A 224 -14.82 4.34 -7.38
C VAL A 224 -15.17 3.46 -8.59
N LYS A 225 -15.88 4.02 -9.57
CA LYS A 225 -16.40 3.25 -10.72
C LYS A 225 -15.31 2.89 -11.73
N SER A 226 -14.33 3.76 -11.92
CA SER A 226 -13.22 3.52 -12.85
C SER A 226 -11.89 4.15 -12.40
N ILE A 227 -10.80 3.80 -13.06
CA ILE A 227 -9.46 4.37 -12.81
C ILE A 227 -9.44 5.88 -13.06
N GLU A 228 -10.20 6.38 -14.05
CA GLU A 228 -10.29 7.80 -14.33
C GLU A 228 -10.90 8.57 -13.15
N ASP A 229 -11.88 7.99 -12.47
CA ASP A 229 -12.46 8.57 -11.24
C ASP A 229 -11.48 8.53 -10.06
N ALA A 230 -10.51 7.61 -10.08
CA ALA A 230 -9.45 7.51 -9.06
C ALA A 230 -8.30 8.50 -9.30
N ALA A 231 -7.99 8.82 -10.57
CA ALA A 231 -6.87 9.68 -10.95
C ALA A 231 -7.13 11.18 -10.78
N ASN A 232 -8.40 11.61 -10.74
CA ASN A 232 -8.79 13.02 -10.68
C ASN A 232 -8.40 13.77 -9.38
N ASP A 233 -7.89 13.08 -8.35
CA ASP A 233 -7.46 13.70 -7.10
C ASP A 233 -5.93 13.93 -6.98
N ASP A 234 -5.10 13.30 -7.82
CA ASP A 234 -3.62 13.45 -7.77
C ASP A 234 -3.15 14.84 -8.30
N ILE A 235 -4.05 15.61 -8.93
CA ILE A 235 -3.74 16.95 -9.48
C ILE A 235 -3.78 18.05 -8.40
N ILE A 236 -4.33 17.78 -7.20
CA ILE A 236 -4.45 18.76 -6.12
C ILE A 236 -3.97 18.15 -4.81
N LYS A 237 -2.65 18.00 -4.64
CA LYS A 237 -1.97 17.87 -3.33
C LYS A 237 -0.44 17.86 -3.54
N SER A 238 0.14 19.05 -3.61
CA SER A 238 1.56 19.32 -3.34
C SER A 238 1.67 20.17 -2.08
#